data_AF-A0A380FII1-F1
#
_entry.id   AF-A0A380FII1-F1
#
_cell.length_a   1.000
_cell.length_b   1.000
_cell.length_c   1.000
_cell.angle_alpha   90.00
_cell.angle_beta   90.00
_cell.angle_gamma   90.00
#
_symmetry.space_group_name_H-M   'P 1'
#
loop_
_entity.id
_entity.type
_entity.pdbx_description
1 polymer ?
#
loop_
_entity_poly.entity_id
_entity_poly.type
_entity_poly.pdbx_seq_one_letter_code
_entity_poly.pdbx_strand_id
1 'polypeptide(L)' 'MKYYHPLLLTPGPTPVPDQILHATQLPMVGHRSSDFETIAEEAFRALKPVFWFRK' A
#
# COMPACT_ATOMS: atom_id res chain seq x y z
N MET A 1 20.85 12.10 1.34
CA MET A 1 21.22 10.71 1.07
C MET A 1 20.75 10.36 -0.33
N LYS A 2 21.63 9.82 -1.20
CA LYS A 2 21.20 9.33 -2.52
C LYS A 2 20.59 7.94 -2.33
N TYR A 3 19.28 7.81 -2.48
CA TYR A 3 18.60 6.51 -2.47
C TYR A 3 18.95 5.79 -3.78
N TYR A 4 19.93 4.87 -3.72
CA TYR A 4 20.14 3.92 -4.81
C TYR A 4 18.90 3.05 -4.88
N HIS A 5 18.08 3.25 -5.91
CA HIS A 5 16.99 2.33 -6.22
C HIS A 5 17.61 1.05 -6.78
N PRO A 6 17.56 -0.08 -6.05
CA PRO A 6 18.07 -1.33 -6.58
C PRO A 6 17.25 -1.69 -7.84
N LEU A 7 17.93 -1.95 -8.95
CA LEU A 7 17.29 -2.44 -10.17
C LEU A 7 16.90 -3.90 -9.94
N LEU A 8 15.68 -4.12 -9.48
CA LEU A 8 15.10 -5.46 -9.34
C LEU A 8 14.50 -5.86 -10.70
N LEU A 9 15.24 -6.67 -11.44
CA LEU A 9 14.90 -7.12 -12.80
C LEU A 9 14.31 -8.54 -12.85
N THR A 10 14.08 -9.16 -11.70
CA THR A 10 13.29 -10.39 -11.61
C THR A 10 11.80 -10.07 -11.72
N PRO A 11 10.93 -11.04 -12.09
CA PRO A 11 9.48 -10.80 -12.18
C PRO A 11 8.83 -10.33 -10.87
N GLY A 12 9.52 -10.51 -9.75
CA GLY A 12 9.17 -9.98 -8.44
C GLY A 12 10.15 -10.49 -7.38
N PRO A 13 10.28 -9.81 -6.23
CA PRO A 13 9.70 -8.50 -5.90
C PRO A 13 10.33 -7.35 -6.72
N THR A 14 9.58 -6.27 -6.92
CA THR A 14 10.02 -5.05 -7.63
C THR A 14 10.28 -3.90 -6.65
N PRO A 15 10.98 -2.83 -7.06
CA PRO A 15 11.27 -1.72 -6.16
C PRO A 15 9.97 -1.02 -5.75
N VAL A 16 9.79 -0.79 -4.46
CA VAL A 16 8.60 -0.14 -3.90
C VAL A 16 8.80 1.39 -3.90
N PRO A 17 7.83 2.20 -4.35
CA PRO A 17 7.95 3.66 -4.31
C PRO A 17 8.18 4.20 -2.89
N ASP A 18 9.01 5.24 -2.75
CA ASP A 18 9.39 5.83 -1.45
C ASP A 18 8.17 6.24 -0.59
N GLN A 19 7.11 6.77 -1.22
CA GLN A 19 5.88 7.15 -0.53
C GLN A 19 5.20 5.97 0.21
N ILE A 20 5.28 4.76 -0.35
CA ILE A 20 4.73 3.54 0.28
C ILE A 20 5.64 3.09 1.41
N LEU A 21 6.97 3.13 1.21
CA LEU A 21 7.93 2.81 2.27
C LEU A 21 7.72 3.72 3.49
N HIS A 22 7.56 5.03 3.28
CA HIS A 22 7.25 5.97 4.35
C HIS A 22 5.92 5.66 5.05
N ALA A 23 4.86 5.33 4.32
CA ALA A 23 3.58 4.96 4.91
C ALA A 23 3.68 3.70 5.78
N THR A 24 4.48 2.71 5.37
CA THR A 24 4.68 1.47 6.16
C THR A 24 5.49 1.67 7.45
N GLN A 25 6.15 2.82 7.62
CA GLN A 25 6.88 3.18 8.85
C GLN A 25 5.97 3.80 9.92
N LEU A 26 4.69 4.03 9.62
CA LEU A 26 3.73 4.53 10.59
C LEU A 26 3.42 3.47 11.67
N PRO A 27 3.04 3.89 12.89
CA PRO A 27 2.61 2.96 13.94
C PRO A 27 1.45 2.07 13.49
N MET A 28 1.44 0.82 13.96
CA MET A 28 0.36 -0.11 13.65
C MET A 28 -0.97 0.34 14.26
N VAL A 29 -2.05 0.11 13.52
CA VAL A 29 -3.43 0.36 13.95
C VAL A 29 -4.07 -0.96 14.38
N GLY A 30 -4.80 -0.95 15.51
CA GLY A 30 -5.47 -2.13 16.03
C GLY A 30 -6.67 -2.56 15.17
N HIS A 31 -6.84 -3.85 14.93
CA HIS A 31 -7.84 -4.41 14.00
C HIS A 31 -9.31 -4.22 14.41
N ARG A 32 -9.59 -3.81 15.65
CA ARG A 32 -10.94 -3.49 16.15
C ARG A 32 -11.17 -2.00 16.38
N SER A 33 -10.26 -1.16 15.92
CA SER A 33 -10.39 0.30 16.02
C SER A 33 -11.21 0.86 14.87
N SER A 34 -11.86 1.99 15.09
CA SER A 34 -12.54 2.77 14.05
C SER A 34 -11.57 3.26 12.95
N ASP A 35 -10.31 3.50 13.31
CA ASP A 35 -9.27 3.93 12.38
C ASP A 35 -8.99 2.82 11.36
N PHE A 36 -8.93 1.56 11.81
CA PHE A 36 -8.77 0.41 10.92
C PHE A 36 -9.95 0.26 9.97
N GLU A 37 -11.18 0.43 10.46
CA GLU A 37 -12.40 0.38 9.64
C GLU A 37 -12.36 1.43 8.53
N THR A 38 -11.97 2.67 8.87
CA THR A 38 -11.83 3.77 7.92
C THR A 38 -10.78 3.47 6.84
N ILE A 39 -9.60 2.96 7.22
CA ILE A 39 -8.54 2.59 6.29
C ILE A 39 -9.00 1.45 5.36
N ALA A 40 -9.70 0.45 5.91
CA ALA A 40 -10.20 -0.68 5.14
C ALA A 40 -11.25 -0.25 4.11
N GLU A 41 -12.21 0.59 4.50
CA GLU A 41 -13.23 1.14 3.58
C GLU A 41 -12.60 1.89 2.41
N GLU A 42 -11.60 2.73 2.68
CA GLU A 42 -10.87 3.46 1.65
C GLU A 42 -10.13 2.50 0.70
N ALA A 43 -9.43 1.50 1.25
CA ALA A 43 -8.72 0.50 0.46
C ALA A 43 -9.68 -0.29 -0.44
N PHE A 44 -10.81 -0.77 0.09
CA PHE A 44 -11.81 -1.49 -0.70
C PHE A 44 -12.43 -0.63 -1.80
N ARG A 45 -12.67 0.66 -1.54
CA ARG A 45 -13.14 1.60 -2.56
C ARG A 45 -12.11 1.76 -3.69
N ALA A 46 -10.83 1.87 -3.36
CA ALA A 46 -9.75 2.02 -4.33
C ALA A 46 -9.48 0.74 -5.14
N LEU A 47 -9.72 -0.45 -4.58
CA LEU A 47 -9.52 -1.72 -5.29
C LEU A 47 -10.59 -1.98 -6.37
N LYS A 48 -11.80 -1.44 -6.23
CA LYS A 48 -12.89 -1.63 -7.21
C LYS A 48 -12.51 -1.28 -8.65
N PRO A 49 -11.95 -0.08 -8.96
CA PRO A 49 -11.51 0.24 -10.32
C PRO A 49 -10.30 -0.59 -10.78
N VAL A 50 -9.40 -1.00 -9.86
CA VAL A 50 -8.20 -1.80 -10.20
C VAL A 50 -8.58 -3.18 -10.75
N PHE A 51 -9.56 -3.83 -10.10
CA PHE A 51 -10.02 -5.16 -10.51
C PHE A 51 -11.25 -5.12 -11.42
N TRP A 52 -11.64 -3.93 -11.89
CA TRP A 52 -12.80 -3.74 -12.77
C TRP A 52 -14.07 -4.40 -12.23
N PHE A 53 -14.37 -4.21 -10.95
CA PHE A 53 -15.58 -4.77 -10.34
C PHE A 53 -16.80 -4.00 -10.87
N ARG A 54 -17.30 -4.41 -12.04
CA ARG A 54 -18.61 -4.01 -12.54
C ARG A 54 -19.64 -4.61 -11.59
N LYS A 55 -20.51 -3.76 -11.05
CA LYS A 55 -21.77 -4.22 -10.47
C LYS A 55 -22.50 -5.13 -11.47
#